data_AF-A0A3D3JUT1-F1
#
_entry.id   AF-A0A3D3JUT1-F1
#
_cell.length_a   1.000
_cell.length_b   1.000
_cell.length_c   1.000
_cell.angle_alpha   90.00
_cell.angle_beta   90.00
_cell.angle_gamma   90.00
#
_symmetry.space_group_name_H-M   'P 1'
#
loop_
_entity.id
_entity.type
_entity.pdbx_description
1 polymer ?
#
loop_
_entity_poly.entity_id
_entity_poly.type
_entity_poly.pdbx_seq_one_letter_code
_entity_poly.pdbx_strand_id
1 'polypeptide(L)' 'MTIDISKLTRAVFIDAHYPEWQVPGEELYYDWSAAQIVDTVANAGAQMMVFFAKDHFGNCYYPTEVGHRHR' A
#
# COMPACT_ATOMS: atom_id res chain seq x y z
N MET A 1 3.45 31.68 -12.31
CA MET A 1 4.33 30.49 -12.21
C MET A 1 3.59 29.33 -12.85
N THR A 2 4.11 28.80 -13.95
CA THR A 2 3.49 27.67 -14.68
C THR A 2 4.25 26.41 -14.29
N ILE A 3 3.54 25.37 -13.87
CA ILE A 3 4.16 24.08 -13.55
C ILE A 3 4.30 23.28 -14.86
N ASP A 4 5.52 22.88 -15.18
CA ASP A 4 5.80 21.97 -16.27
C ASP A 4 5.56 20.53 -15.82
N ILE A 5 4.39 19.99 -16.18
CA ILE A 5 3.96 18.65 -15.77
C ILE A 5 4.87 17.54 -16.30
N SER A 6 5.64 17.79 -17.37
CA SER A 6 6.56 16.80 -17.93
C SER A 6 7.75 16.52 -17.02
N LYS A 7 8.04 17.43 -16.08
CA LYS A 7 9.11 17.30 -15.08
C LYS A 7 8.63 16.69 -13.77
N LEU A 8 7.35 16.37 -13.65
CA LEU A 8 6.78 15.77 -12.45
C LEU A 8 6.85 14.24 -12.51
N THR A 9 7.07 13.62 -11.35
CA THR A 9 7.00 12.16 -11.20
C THR A 9 5.56 11.76 -10.91
N ARG A 10 4.98 10.89 -11.73
CA ARG A 10 3.67 10.29 -11.46
C ARG A 10 3.83 9.21 -10.41
N ALA A 11 3.34 9.45 -9.20
CA ALA A 11 3.42 8.51 -8.10
C ALA A 11 2.03 8.00 -7.71
N VAL A 12 1.94 6.72 -7.36
CA VAL A 12 0.77 6.13 -6.70
C VAL A 12 1.14 5.83 -5.26
N PHE A 13 0.33 6.31 -4.34
CA PHE A 13 0.45 6.04 -2.92
C PHE A 13 -0.57 4.97 -2.53
N ILE A 14 -0.09 3.88 -1.90
CA ILE A 14 -0.91 2.75 -1.47
C ILE A 14 -0.87 2.67 0.05
N ASP A 15 -2.07 2.70 0.64
CA ASP A 15 -2.31 2.53 2.06
C ASP A 15 -3.31 1.39 2.26
N ALA A 16 -2.85 0.27 2.82
CA ALA A 16 -3.69 -0.85 3.19
C ALA A 16 -4.43 -0.49 4.49
N HIS A 17 -5.56 0.19 4.31
CA HIS A 17 -6.27 0.89 5.38
C HIS A 17 -7.21 -0.01 6.19
N TYR A 18 -6.81 -1.24 6.47
CA TYR A 18 -7.65 -2.22 7.16
C TYR A 18 -6.95 -2.79 8.40
N PRO A 19 -7.70 -2.97 9.51
CA PRO A 19 -7.13 -3.49 10.74
C PRO A 19 -6.72 -4.97 10.64
N GLU A 20 -5.96 -5.46 11.62
CA GLU A 20 -5.62 -6.87 11.75
C GLU A 20 -6.81 -7.78 12.11
N TRP A 21 -7.83 -7.25 12.78
CA TRP A 21 -9.00 -8.04 13.15
C TRP A 21 -9.90 -8.17 11.93
N GLN A 22 -9.88 -9.36 11.34
CA GLN A 22 -10.82 -9.72 10.28
C GLN A 22 -12.17 -10.07 10.90
N VAL A 23 -13.25 -9.54 10.32
CA VAL A 23 -14.59 -10.02 10.60
C VAL A 23 -14.71 -11.41 9.95
N PRO A 24 -15.17 -12.46 10.67
CA PRO A 24 -15.33 -13.78 10.05
C PRO A 24 -16.19 -13.72 8.78
N GLY A 25 -15.65 -14.18 7.65
CA GLY A 25 -16.30 -14.08 6.33
C GLY A 25 -16.00 -12.79 5.55
N GLU A 26 -15.16 -11.90 6.08
CA GLU A 26 -14.63 -10.72 5.40
C GLU A 26 -13.10 -10.74 5.41
N GLU A 27 -12.51 -11.80 4.87
CA GLU A 27 -11.07 -11.93 4.72
C GLU A 27 -10.56 -10.99 3.60
N LEU A 28 -10.62 -9.67 3.86
CA LEU A 28 -10.48 -8.60 2.87
C LEU A 28 -9.12 -8.51 2.19
N TYR A 29 -8.15 -9.33 2.62
CA TYR A 29 -6.82 -9.47 2.02
C TYR A 29 -6.42 -10.92 1.74
N TYR A 30 -7.35 -11.89 1.79
CA TYR A 30 -7.04 -13.30 1.53
C TYR A 30 -6.41 -13.52 0.15
N ASP A 31 -6.88 -12.76 -0.84
CA ASP A 31 -6.38 -12.81 -2.23
C ASP A 31 -5.45 -11.64 -2.56
N TRP A 32 -4.85 -10.99 -1.55
CA TRP A 32 -3.96 -9.85 -1.77
C TRP A 32 -2.66 -10.29 -2.46
N SER A 33 -2.54 -9.97 -3.75
CA SER A 33 -1.36 -10.27 -4.55
C SER A 33 -0.51 -9.03 -4.76
N ALA A 34 0.68 -9.01 -4.17
CA ALA A 34 1.66 -7.94 -4.40
C ALA A 34 2.01 -7.79 -5.89
N ALA A 35 2.09 -8.90 -6.63
CA ALA A 35 2.35 -8.88 -8.07
C ALA A 35 1.24 -8.16 -8.84
N GLN A 36 -0.03 -8.48 -8.56
CA GLN A 36 -1.16 -7.82 -9.22
C GLN A 36 -1.21 -6.32 -8.92
N ILE A 37 -0.83 -5.91 -7.71
CA ILE A 37 -0.76 -4.49 -7.33
C ILE A 37 0.32 -3.78 -8.12
N VAL A 38 1.53 -4.35 -8.18
CA VAL A 38 2.65 -3.80 -8.96
C VAL A 38 2.27 -3.69 -10.43
N ASP A 39 1.66 -4.73 -11.00
CA ASP A 39 1.19 -4.74 -12.39
C ASP A 39 0.14 -3.65 -12.62
N THR A 40 -0.80 -3.48 -11.69
CA THR A 40 -1.84 -2.45 -11.77
C THR A 40 -1.23 -1.04 -11.75
N VAL A 41 -0.28 -0.79 -10.85
CA VAL A 41 0.41 0.51 -10.74
C VAL A 41 1.24 0.81 -11.99
N ALA A 42 1.94 -0.19 -12.52
CA ALA A 42 2.70 -0.07 -13.76
C ALA A 42 1.79 0.22 -14.96
N ASN A 43 0.67 -0.51 -15.08
CA ASN A 43 -0.32 -0.32 -16.15
C ASN A 43 -1.03 1.04 -16.07
N ALA A 44 -1.14 1.64 -14.89
CA ALA A 44 -1.62 3.01 -14.70
C ALA A 44 -0.61 4.08 -15.18
N GLY A 45 0.58 3.68 -15.64
CA GLY A 45 1.62 4.59 -16.14
C GLY A 45 2.33 5.35 -15.02
N ALA A 46 2.23 4.88 -13.77
CA ALA A 46 2.97 5.44 -12.65
C ALA A 46 4.48 5.15 -12.81
N GLN A 47 5.31 6.09 -12.35
CA GLN A 47 6.76 5.98 -12.34
C GLN A 47 7.30 5.62 -10.96
N MET A 48 6.48 5.80 -9.93
CA MET A 48 6.81 5.55 -8.54
C MET A 48 5.60 4.95 -7.83
N MET A 49 5.87 4.00 -6.96
CA MET A 49 4.92 3.50 -5.97
C MET A 49 5.47 3.83 -4.58
N VAL A 50 4.60 4.36 -3.72
CA VAL A 50 4.88 4.51 -2.30
C VAL A 50 3.88 3.63 -1.56
N PHE A 51 4.37 2.75 -0.69
CA PHE A 51 3.55 1.85 0.09
C PHE A 51 3.75 2.15 1.58
N PHE A 52 2.66 2.28 2.34
CA PHE A 52 2.77 2.33 3.78
C PHE A 52 3.16 0.96 4.33
N ALA A 53 4.30 0.90 5.01
CA ALA A 53 4.79 -0.33 5.65
C ALA A 53 4.00 -0.73 6.92
N LYS A 54 2.85 -0.11 7.16
CA LYS A 54 1.96 -0.33 8.30
C LYS A 54 0.50 -0.16 7.87
N ASP A 55 -0.43 -0.70 8.65
CA ASP A 55 -1.85 -0.37 8.49
C ASP A 55 -2.18 1.04 9.00
N HIS A 56 -3.46 1.39 8.91
CA HIS A 56 -3.96 2.66 9.46
C HIS A 56 -3.70 2.81 10.95
N PHE A 57 -3.75 1.73 11.72
CA PHE A 57 -3.70 1.70 13.18
C PHE A 57 -2.30 1.70 13.77
N GLY A 58 -1.25 1.51 12.95
CA GLY A 58 0.14 1.50 13.42
C GLY A 58 0.80 0.13 13.38
N ASN A 59 0.09 -0.92 12.97
CA ASN A 59 0.61 -2.28 12.94
C ASN A 59 1.50 -2.48 11.71
N CYS A 60 2.74 -2.90 11.92
CA CYS A 60 3.75 -3.03 10.88
C CYS A 60 3.54 -4.30 10.05
N TYR A 61 3.66 -4.21 8.72
CA TYR A 61 3.60 -5.36 7.80
C TYR A 61 4.90 -6.17 7.72
N TYR A 62 5.92 -5.75 8.47
CA TYR A 62 7.23 -6.36 8.52
C TYR A 62 7.58 -6.78 9.97
N PRO A 63 8.48 -7.74 10.16
CA PRO A 63 8.99 -8.08 11.49
C PRO A 63 9.62 -6.84 12.14
N THR A 64 9.20 -6.53 13.36
CA THR A 64 9.72 -5.39 14.12
C THR A 64 9.99 -5.79 15.57
N GLU A 65 11.01 -5.16 16.18
CA GLU A 65 11.33 -5.28 17.62
C GLU A 65 10.63 -4.20 18.45
N VAL A 66 10.10 -3.15 17.79
CA VAL A 66 9.38 -2.03 18.41
C VAL A 66 8.02 -1.85 17.75
N GLY A 67 6.96 -1.74 18.56
CA GLY A 67 5.57 -1.67 18.09
C GLY A 67 4.93 -3.04 17.86
N HIS A 68 3.76 -3.05 17.20
CA HIS A 68 2.99 -4.26 16.96
C HIS A 68 3.09 -4.68 15.49
N ARG A 69 3.19 -6.00 15.24
CA ARG A 69 3.22 -6.58 13.90
C ARG A 69 1.80 -6.95 13.48
N HIS A 70 1.39 -6.54 12.29
CA HIS A 70 0.10 -6.88 11.67
C HIS A 70 -0.04 -8.40 11.49
N ARG A 71 -1.24 -8.94 11.71
CA ARG A 71 -1.54 -10.38 11.76
C ARG A 71 -2.29 -10.86 10.52
#